data_AF-A0A7S2SD38-F1
#
_entry.id   AF-A0A7S2SD38-F1
#
_cell.length_a   1.000
_cell.length_b   1.000
_cell.length_c   1.000
_cell.angle_alpha   90.00
_cell.angle_beta   90.00
_cell.angle_gamma   90.00
#
_symmetry.space_group_name_H-M   'P 1'
#
loop_
_entity.id
_entity.type
_entity.pdbx_description
1 polymer ?
#
loop_
_entity_poly.entity_id
_entity_poly.type
_entity_poly.pdbx_seq_one_letter_code
_entity_poly.pdbx_strand_id
1 'polypeptide(L)'
;NLFVLLLFVSTALGENVARDLEAVSYNVYPEATGDYSGVMAGLNNTASGDGSSVSGGEYNVASGIDASVSGGKNNIAGGHYSHVGGGETNEVEKLSLFNAASWAAIGGGKANLITS
;
A
#
# COMPACT_ATOMS: atom_id res chain seq x y z
N ASN A 1 -37.70 -3.65 7.51
CA ASN A 1 -36.32 -3.39 7.97
C ASN A 1 -35.67 -2.48 6.93
N LEU A 2 -35.04 -1.39 7.37
CA LEU A 2 -34.35 -0.39 6.55
C LEU A 2 -33.45 -1.03 5.46
N PHE A 3 -32.88 -2.20 5.75
CA PHE A 3 -32.08 -3.01 4.83
C PHE A 3 -32.81 -3.46 3.55
N VAL A 4 -34.10 -3.81 3.66
CA VAL A 4 -34.91 -4.23 2.51
C VAL A 4 -35.30 -3.03 1.64
N LEU A 5 -35.49 -1.86 2.24
CA LEU A 5 -35.84 -0.63 1.51
C LEU A 5 -34.66 -0.10 0.69
N LEU A 6 -33.43 -0.19 1.20
CA LEU A 6 -32.22 0.18 0.44
C LEU A 6 -31.95 -0.73 -0.76
N LEU A 7 -32.23 -2.03 -0.65
CA LEU A 7 -32.01 -3.00 -1.74
C LEU A 7 -32.87 -2.69 -2.97
N PHE A 8 -34.12 -2.22 -2.77
CA PHE A 8 -35.03 -1.84 -3.85
C PHE A 8 -34.70 -0.48 -4.49
N VAL A 9 -34.08 0.44 -3.76
CA VAL A 9 -33.64 1.74 -4.31
C VAL A 9 -32.42 1.57 -5.23
N SER A 10 -31.52 0.62 -4.89
CA SER A 10 -30.33 0.31 -5.70
C SER A 10 -30.65 -0.28 -7.08
N THR A 11 -31.69 -1.12 -7.18
CA THR A 11 -32.12 -1.71 -8.46
C THR A 11 -32.91 -0.73 -9.33
N ALA A 12 -33.50 0.31 -8.75
CA ALA A 12 -34.29 1.32 -9.46
C ALA A 12 -33.47 2.48 -10.04
N LEU A 13 -32.26 2.74 -9.52
CA LEU A 13 -31.42 3.88 -9.92
C LEU A 13 -30.27 3.52 -10.87
N GLY A 14 -30.12 2.25 -11.26
CA GLY A 14 -29.15 1.85 -12.28
C GLY A 14 -27.71 2.15 -11.88
N GLU A 15 -27.17 1.32 -10.98
CA GLU A 15 -25.78 1.32 -10.52
C GLU A 15 -25.31 2.57 -9.74
N ASN A 16 -24.58 2.34 -8.64
CA ASN A 16 -23.81 3.33 -7.86
C ASN A 16 -24.45 4.00 -6.63
N VAL A 17 -25.21 3.26 -5.82
CA VAL A 17 -25.35 3.60 -4.38
C VAL A 17 -24.72 2.53 -3.47
N ALA A 18 -24.57 1.30 -3.96
CA ALA A 18 -23.92 0.22 -3.20
C ALA A 18 -22.39 0.40 -3.04
N ARG A 19 -21.73 1.17 -3.91
CA ARG A 19 -20.27 1.41 -3.81
C ARG A 19 -19.88 2.32 -2.66
N ASP A 20 -20.79 3.17 -2.20
CA ASP A 20 -20.50 4.16 -1.15
C ASP A 20 -20.71 3.60 0.28
N LEU A 21 -21.43 2.48 0.43
CA LEU A 21 -21.71 1.88 1.75
C LEU A 21 -20.74 0.77 2.16
N GLU A 22 -20.07 0.11 1.21
CA GLU A 22 -19.14 -1.01 1.50
C GLU A 22 -17.71 -0.53 1.83
N ALA A 23 -17.37 0.72 1.50
CA ALA A 23 -16.07 1.34 1.78
C ALA A 23 -15.87 1.76 3.26
N VAL A 24 -16.83 1.49 4.15
CA VAL A 24 -16.83 1.97 5.54
C VAL A 24 -16.37 0.89 6.55
N SER A 25 -16.22 -0.39 6.17
CA SER A 25 -15.90 -1.47 7.13
C SER A 25 -14.57 -2.20 6.93
N TYR A 26 -13.79 -1.86 5.92
CA TYR A 26 -12.40 -2.28 5.76
C TYR A 26 -11.63 -1.03 5.35
N ASN A 27 -10.46 -0.74 5.95
CA ASN A 27 -9.65 0.42 5.54
C ASN A 27 -9.12 0.24 4.10
N VAL A 28 -9.96 0.56 3.12
CA VAL A 28 -9.63 0.56 1.68
C VAL A 28 -9.00 1.89 1.26
N TYR A 29 -8.53 2.72 2.20
CA TYR A 29 -7.89 3.99 1.87
C TYR A 29 -6.38 3.78 1.78
N PRO A 30 -5.83 3.55 0.58
CA PRO A 30 -4.40 3.71 0.42
C PRO A 30 -4.00 5.15 0.70
N GLU A 31 -2.85 5.34 1.33
CA GLU A 31 -2.32 6.66 1.69
C GLU A 31 -1.11 6.98 0.81
N ALA A 32 -1.30 7.89 -0.16
CA ALA A 32 -0.23 8.42 -1.01
C ALA A 32 0.01 9.89 -0.62
N THR A 33 1.12 10.18 0.06
CA THR A 33 1.39 11.51 0.64
C THR A 33 2.66 12.19 0.13
N GLY A 34 3.54 11.47 -0.56
CA GLY A 34 4.73 12.04 -1.19
C GLY A 34 4.43 12.66 -2.56
N ASP A 35 5.28 13.56 -3.02
CA ASP A 35 5.13 14.16 -4.36
C ASP A 35 5.26 13.07 -5.42
N TYR A 36 4.31 12.98 -6.36
CA TYR A 36 4.25 11.93 -7.38
C TYR A 36 4.15 10.49 -6.85
N SER A 37 3.81 10.30 -5.56
CA SER A 37 3.62 8.96 -5.02
C SER A 37 2.31 8.33 -5.46
N GLY A 38 2.22 7.00 -5.40
CA GLY A 38 1.03 6.30 -5.89
C GLY A 38 0.81 4.95 -5.25
N VAL A 39 -0.45 4.67 -4.92
CA VAL A 39 -0.89 3.34 -4.52
C VAL A 39 -2.02 2.90 -5.44
N MET A 40 -1.86 1.76 -6.11
CA MET A 40 -2.80 1.35 -7.16
C MET A 40 -4.06 0.66 -6.60
N ALA A 41 -3.93 -0.21 -5.59
CA ALA A 41 -5.03 -0.98 -5.03
C ALA A 41 -4.70 -1.54 -3.63
N GLY A 42 -5.66 -2.23 -3.02
CA GLY A 42 -5.44 -3.03 -1.80
C GLY A 42 -5.88 -2.35 -0.50
N LEU A 43 -5.53 -2.98 0.62
CA LEU A 43 -5.97 -2.59 1.97
C LEU A 43 -4.80 -1.99 2.75
N ASN A 44 -4.98 -0.81 3.33
CA ASN A 44 -3.99 -0.17 4.21
C ASN A 44 -2.56 -0.07 3.64
N ASN A 45 -2.41 0.28 2.36
CA ASN A 45 -1.10 0.47 1.75
C ASN A 45 -0.69 1.95 1.83
N THR A 46 0.58 2.23 2.07
CA THR A 46 1.11 3.60 2.20
C THR A 46 2.29 3.83 1.26
N ALA A 47 2.23 4.89 0.45
CA ALA A 47 3.33 5.40 -0.37
C ALA A 47 3.62 6.85 0.05
N SER A 48 4.54 7.05 0.99
CA SER A 48 4.80 8.36 1.63
C SER A 48 6.12 9.01 1.24
N GLY A 49 7.00 8.31 0.52
CA GLY A 49 8.18 8.93 -0.08
C GLY A 49 7.86 9.61 -1.40
N ASP A 50 8.59 10.65 -1.77
CA ASP A 50 8.47 11.27 -3.10
C ASP A 50 8.80 10.25 -4.18
N GLY A 51 7.97 10.16 -5.23
CA GLY A 51 8.07 9.14 -6.30
C GLY A 51 7.82 7.70 -5.85
N SER A 52 7.45 7.47 -4.58
CA SER A 52 7.26 6.11 -4.06
C SER A 52 6.00 5.45 -4.60
N SER A 53 5.99 4.12 -4.65
CA SER A 53 4.83 3.38 -5.16
C SER A 53 4.55 2.06 -4.45
N VAL A 54 3.25 1.75 -4.33
CA VAL A 54 2.77 0.44 -3.91
C VAL A 54 1.74 -0.06 -4.91
N SER A 55 2.01 -1.18 -5.59
CA SER A 55 1.11 -1.66 -6.65
C SER A 55 -0.14 -2.39 -6.12
N GLY A 56 -0.16 -2.84 -4.86
CA GLY A 56 -1.29 -3.59 -4.32
C GLY A 56 -1.00 -4.29 -3.00
N GLY A 57 -1.94 -5.14 -2.56
CA GLY A 57 -1.75 -6.02 -1.40
C GLY A 57 -2.33 -5.47 -0.10
N GLU A 58 -1.77 -5.88 1.05
CA GLU A 58 -2.27 -5.57 2.39
C GLU A 58 -1.12 -5.04 3.27
N TYR A 59 -1.28 -3.85 3.87
CA TYR A 59 -0.31 -3.30 4.82
C TYR A 59 1.12 -3.10 4.27
N ASN A 60 1.27 -2.77 2.99
CA ASN A 60 2.58 -2.49 2.41
C ASN A 60 2.94 -1.00 2.55
N VAL A 61 4.21 -0.70 2.82
CA VAL A 61 4.70 0.67 3.04
C VAL A 61 5.92 0.95 2.16
N ALA A 62 5.82 1.95 1.28
CA ALA A 62 6.96 2.54 0.58
C ALA A 62 7.19 3.96 1.12
N SER A 63 8.24 4.14 1.93
CA SER A 63 8.48 5.42 2.65
C SER A 63 9.83 6.09 2.34
N GLY A 64 10.68 5.43 1.57
CA GLY A 64 11.87 6.06 0.97
C GLY A 64 11.54 6.82 -0.32
N ILE A 65 12.36 7.82 -0.67
CA ILE A 65 12.30 8.49 -1.98
C ILE A 65 12.48 7.44 -3.07
N ASP A 66 11.62 7.44 -4.09
CA ASP A 66 11.57 6.48 -5.20
C ASP A 66 11.52 5.00 -4.74
N ALA A 67 11.09 4.74 -3.51
CA ALA A 67 10.94 3.38 -3.01
C ALA A 67 9.72 2.69 -3.63
N SER A 68 9.79 1.38 -3.84
CA SER A 68 8.68 0.63 -4.43
C SER A 68 8.40 -0.70 -3.75
N VAL A 69 7.12 -1.03 -3.66
CA VAL A 69 6.62 -2.35 -3.26
C VAL A 69 5.65 -2.87 -4.32
N SER A 70 5.98 -3.98 -4.98
CA SER A 70 5.14 -4.53 -6.04
C SER A 70 3.87 -5.24 -5.54
N GLY A 71 3.78 -5.54 -4.23
CA GLY A 71 2.58 -6.09 -3.61
C GLY A 71 2.89 -7.02 -2.44
N GLY A 72 1.93 -7.90 -2.11
CA GLY A 72 2.08 -8.86 -0.99
C GLY A 72 1.50 -8.33 0.31
N LYS A 73 2.05 -8.78 1.45
CA LYS A 73 1.54 -8.45 2.79
C LYS A 73 2.65 -7.97 3.73
N ASN A 74 2.44 -6.84 4.41
CA ASN A 74 3.36 -6.31 5.43
C ASN A 74 4.79 -6.08 4.91
N ASN A 75 4.97 -5.64 3.66
CA ASN A 75 6.31 -5.33 3.13
C ASN A 75 6.65 -3.85 3.34
N ILE A 76 7.90 -3.54 3.69
CA ILE A 76 8.38 -2.18 3.97
C ILE A 76 9.61 -1.87 3.10
N ALA A 77 9.50 -0.85 2.26
CA ALA A 77 10.60 -0.27 1.48
C ALA A 77 10.93 1.13 2.05
N GLY A 78 11.80 1.19 3.06
CA GLY A 78 12.15 2.40 3.79
C GLY A 78 13.41 3.12 3.29
N GLY A 79 14.35 2.41 2.67
CA GLY A 79 15.54 3.01 2.05
C GLY A 79 15.20 3.85 0.82
N HIS A 80 15.97 4.90 0.53
CA HIS A 80 15.80 5.64 -0.73
C HIS A 80 16.18 4.74 -1.91
N TYR A 81 15.42 4.80 -3.00
CA TYR A 81 15.59 3.95 -4.18
C TYR A 81 15.50 2.44 -3.88
N SER A 82 14.89 2.07 -2.75
CA SER A 82 14.76 0.67 -2.35
C SER A 82 13.60 -0.03 -3.04
N HIS A 83 13.66 -1.35 -3.11
CA HIS A 83 12.64 -2.16 -3.76
C HIS A 83 12.30 -3.42 -2.97
N VAL A 84 11.02 -3.73 -2.86
CA VAL A 84 10.52 -5.03 -2.43
C VAL A 84 9.59 -5.61 -3.50
N GLY A 85 10.02 -6.68 -4.15
CA GLY A 85 9.29 -7.33 -5.24
C GLY A 85 7.99 -8.04 -4.82
N GLY A 86 7.81 -8.25 -3.51
CA GLY A 86 6.57 -8.76 -2.91
C GLY A 86 6.82 -9.80 -1.84
N GLY A 87 5.83 -10.67 -1.58
CA GLY A 87 5.90 -11.68 -0.52
C GLY A 87 5.31 -11.20 0.80
N GLU A 88 5.82 -11.71 1.92
CA GLU A 88 5.27 -11.43 3.26
C GLU A 88 6.35 -10.95 4.22
N THR A 89 6.12 -9.83 4.92
CA THR A 89 6.98 -9.34 6.01
C THR A 89 8.44 -9.10 5.59
N ASN A 90 8.69 -8.56 4.40
CA ASN A 90 10.04 -8.17 3.98
C ASN A 90 10.29 -6.69 4.27
N GLU A 91 11.48 -6.35 4.77
CA GLU A 91 11.79 -4.99 5.19
C GLU A 91 13.18 -4.53 4.73
N VAL A 92 13.21 -3.36 4.09
CA VAL A 92 14.42 -2.56 3.86
C VAL A 92 14.34 -1.35 4.78
N GLU A 93 15.17 -1.30 5.82
CA GLU A 93 15.04 -0.26 6.86
C GLU A 93 15.41 1.14 6.36
N LYS A 94 14.70 2.15 6.86
CA LYS A 94 15.09 3.55 6.72
C LYS A 94 16.07 3.92 7.83
N LEU A 95 17.35 4.07 7.52
CA LEU A 95 18.31 4.63 8.46
C LEU A 95 18.55 6.11 8.23
N SER A 96 18.06 6.91 9.18
CA SER A 96 18.14 8.37 9.21
C SER A 96 19.57 8.92 9.24
N LEU A 97 20.57 8.10 9.62
CA LEU A 97 21.94 8.58 9.86
C LEU A 97 22.88 8.37 8.68
N PHE A 98 22.66 7.38 7.81
CA PHE A 98 23.64 7.02 6.78
C PHE A 98 23.09 6.61 5.42
N ASN A 99 21.76 6.62 5.20
CA ASN A 99 21.19 6.21 3.91
C ASN A 99 21.68 4.82 3.46
N ALA A 100 22.10 3.96 4.41
CA ALA A 100 22.99 2.85 4.11
C ALA A 100 22.25 1.61 3.56
N ALA A 101 20.91 1.59 3.65
CA ALA A 101 20.04 0.64 2.98
C ALA A 101 19.43 1.21 1.67
N SER A 102 19.88 2.38 1.23
CA SER A 102 19.42 2.91 -0.04
C SER A 102 19.95 2.09 -1.19
N TRP A 103 19.19 2.05 -2.29
CA TRP A 103 19.42 1.14 -3.42
C TRP A 103 19.31 -0.36 -3.09
N ALA A 104 18.91 -0.74 -1.87
CA ALA A 104 18.73 -2.14 -1.52
C ALA A 104 17.47 -2.74 -2.16
N ALA A 105 17.52 -4.03 -2.49
CA ALA A 105 16.42 -4.74 -3.10
C ALA A 105 16.20 -6.11 -2.44
N ILE A 106 14.94 -6.41 -2.14
CA ILE A 106 14.46 -7.75 -1.79
C ILE A 106 13.59 -8.23 -2.96
N GLY A 107 14.00 -9.30 -3.65
CA GLY A 107 13.25 -9.83 -4.79
C GLY A 107 11.88 -10.43 -4.40
N GLY A 108 11.74 -10.91 -3.17
CA GLY A 108 10.51 -11.48 -2.62
C GLY A 108 10.80 -12.49 -1.51
N GLY A 109 9.82 -13.34 -1.18
CA GLY A 109 9.94 -14.36 -0.12
C GLY A 109 9.25 -13.94 1.18
N LYS A 110 9.71 -14.50 2.31
CA LYS A 110 9.13 -14.23 3.63
C LYS A 110 10.20 -13.86 4.65
N ALA A 111 9.96 -12.79 5.40
CA ALA A 111 10.77 -12.38 6.55
C ALA A 111 12.25 -12.07 6.23
N ASN A 112 12.51 -11.47 5.07
CA ASN A 112 13.84 -10.94 4.77
C ASN A 112 13.99 -9.53 5.35
N LEU A 113 15.14 -9.22 5.92
CA LEU A 113 15.45 -7.93 6.51
C LEU A 113 16.81 -7.44 6.00
N ILE A 114 16.84 -6.23 5.46
CA ILE A 114 18.07 -5.51 5.11
C ILE A 114 18.21 -4.32 6.05
N THR A 115 19.23 -4.37 6.91
CA THR A 115 19.67 -3.28 7.79
C THR A 115 21.09 -2.89 7.39
N SER A 116 21.55 -1.70 7.81
CA SER A 116 22.87 -1.17 7.45
C SER A 116 23.57 -0.43 8.58
#